data_AF-A0A9E0RB79-F1
#
_entry.id   AF-A0A9E0RB79-F1
#
_cell.length_a   1.000
_cell.length_b   1.000
_cell.length_c   1.000
_cell.angle_alpha   90.00
_cell.angle_beta   90.00
_cell.angle_gamma   90.00
#
_symmetry.space_group_name_H-M   'P 1'
#
loop_
_entity.id
_entity.type
_entity.pdbx_description
1 polymer ?
#
loop_
_entity_poly.entity_id
_entity_poly.type
_entity_poly.pdbx_seq_one_letter_code
_entity_poly.pdbx_strand_id
1 'polypeptide(L)'
;LIVNFLAFSQSSLDIMVYAFTKTTQWVRYQEVKQDVLLKISDVIIGHGGQIAFPTQTLYINDETRISEHEDDLDEQAESGGGGAEARAPQVNGSRAKREPSRRKDTQAGDVGEQSLDAGDGD
;
A
#
# COMPACT_ATOMS: atom_id res chain seq x y z
N LEU A 1 -18.95 -20.74 -31.54
CA LEU A 1 -18.60 -19.71 -30.53
C LEU A 1 -18.59 -20.39 -29.19
N ILE A 2 -17.53 -20.24 -28.41
CA ILE A 2 -17.40 -20.81 -27.06
C ILE A 2 -17.13 -19.65 -26.10
N VAL A 3 -17.85 -19.59 -24.98
CA VAL A 3 -17.67 -18.59 -23.92
C VAL A 3 -17.72 -19.29 -22.58
N ASN A 4 -16.62 -19.26 -21.82
CA ASN A 4 -16.49 -19.99 -20.56
C ASN A 4 -15.88 -19.09 -19.49
N PHE A 5 -16.38 -19.19 -18.26
CA PHE A 5 -15.64 -18.72 -17.10
C PHE A 5 -14.45 -19.65 -16.86
N LEU A 6 -13.24 -19.08 -16.79
CA LEU A 6 -12.00 -19.85 -16.68
C LEU A 6 -11.57 -20.01 -15.23
N ALA A 7 -11.42 -18.90 -14.51
CA ALA A 7 -10.78 -18.92 -13.20
C ALA A 7 -11.13 -17.69 -12.36
N PHE A 8 -10.97 -17.87 -11.05
CA PHE A 8 -10.78 -16.78 -10.10
C PHE A 8 -9.29 -16.45 -10.09
N SER A 9 -8.93 -15.27 -10.60
CA SER A 9 -7.57 -14.76 -10.63
C SER A 9 -7.34 -13.82 -9.44
N GLN A 10 -6.08 -13.43 -9.19
CA GLN A 10 -5.68 -12.69 -7.98
C GLN A 10 -6.50 -11.42 -7.72
N SER A 11 -6.91 -10.73 -8.79
CA SER A 11 -7.71 -9.50 -8.72
C SER A 11 -8.75 -9.40 -9.84
N SER A 12 -9.10 -10.51 -10.48
CA SER A 12 -10.03 -10.55 -11.63
C SER A 12 -10.84 -11.85 -11.70
N LEU A 13 -11.93 -11.79 -12.47
CA LEU A 13 -12.70 -12.95 -12.92
C LEU A 13 -12.45 -13.14 -14.41
N ASP A 14 -11.87 -14.27 -14.79
CA ASP A 14 -11.40 -14.45 -16.16
C ASP A 14 -12.45 -15.20 -16.99
N ILE A 15 -12.87 -14.61 -18.11
CA ILE A 15 -13.82 -15.19 -19.06
C ILE A 15 -13.14 -15.33 -20.42
N MET A 16 -13.13 -16.54 -20.96
CA MET A 16 -12.62 -16.81 -22.30
C MET A 16 -13.71 -16.61 -23.34
N VAL A 17 -13.40 -15.87 -24.39
CA VAL A 17 -14.23 -15.78 -25.60
C VAL A 17 -13.45 -16.35 -26.78
N TYR A 18 -13.94 -17.44 -27.36
CA TYR A 18 -13.32 -18.11 -28.50
C TYR A 18 -14.26 -18.17 -29.71
N ALA A 19 -13.88 -17.46 -30.77
CA ALA A 19 -14.69 -17.24 -31.96
C ALA A 19 -13.82 -17.15 -33.23
N PHE A 20 -14.44 -17.40 -34.38
CA PHE A 20 -13.81 -17.20 -35.69
C PHE A 20 -14.54 -16.11 -36.48
N THR A 21 -13.79 -15.31 -37.22
CA THR A 21 -14.33 -14.38 -38.21
C THR A 21 -14.44 -15.05 -39.58
N LYS A 22 -15.41 -14.62 -40.40
CA LYS A 22 -15.50 -15.07 -41.79
C LYS A 22 -14.39 -14.53 -42.70
N THR A 23 -13.83 -13.37 -42.35
CA THR A 23 -12.74 -12.74 -43.09
C THR A 23 -11.39 -13.30 -42.64
N THR A 24 -10.45 -13.39 -43.59
CA THR A 24 -9.02 -13.63 -43.35
C THR A 24 -8.17 -12.38 -43.56
N GLN A 25 -8.79 -11.26 -43.98
CA GLN A 25 -8.11 -9.99 -44.18
C GLN A 25 -7.79 -9.34 -42.83
N TRP A 26 -6.51 -9.05 -42.60
CA TRP A 26 -5.97 -8.66 -41.28
C TRP A 26 -6.59 -7.39 -40.69
N VAL A 27 -6.67 -6.31 -41.48
CA VAL A 27 -7.26 -5.03 -41.05
C VAL A 27 -8.71 -5.22 -40.65
N ARG A 28 -9.48 -5.93 -41.47
CA ARG A 28 -10.90 -6.20 -41.20
C ARG A 28 -11.08 -7.11 -39.98
N TYR A 29 -10.17 -8.07 -39.78
CA TYR A 29 -10.16 -8.89 -38.57
C TYR A 29 -9.95 -8.03 -37.31
N GLN A 30 -8.97 -7.11 -37.32
CA GLN A 30 -8.71 -6.22 -36.19
C GLN A 30 -9.89 -5.29 -35.89
N GLU A 31 -10.54 -4.74 -36.92
CA GLU A 31 -11.77 -3.94 -36.77
C GLU A 31 -12.89 -4.73 -36.07
N VAL A 32 -13.15 -5.96 -36.54
CA VAL A 32 -14.18 -6.82 -35.95
C VAL A 32 -13.82 -7.22 -34.52
N LYS A 33 -12.54 -7.52 -34.25
CA LYS A 33 -12.06 -7.85 -32.91
C LYS A 33 -12.27 -6.67 -31.94
N GLN A 34 -11.90 -5.47 -32.35
CA GLN A 34 -12.09 -4.26 -31.54
C GLN A 34 -13.57 -4.01 -31.25
N ASP A 35 -14.43 -4.07 -32.28
CA ASP A 35 -15.88 -3.90 -32.13
C ASP A 35 -16.49 -4.90 -31.14
N VAL A 36 -16.09 -6.18 -31.22
CA VAL A 36 -16.56 -7.22 -30.29
C VAL A 36 -16.09 -6.94 -28.86
N LEU A 37 -14.83 -6.57 -28.65
CA LEU A 37 -14.29 -6.31 -27.30
C LEU A 37 -14.94 -5.08 -26.65
N LEU A 38 -15.21 -4.02 -27.42
CA LEU A 38 -15.90 -2.83 -26.91
C LEU A 38 -17.36 -3.15 -26.55
N LYS A 39 -18.07 -3.93 -27.37
CA LYS A 39 -19.42 -4.40 -27.03
C LYS A 39 -19.45 -5.27 -25.79
N ILE A 40 -18.45 -6.12 -25.57
CA ILE A 40 -18.32 -6.89 -24.33
C ILE A 40 -18.16 -5.94 -23.14
N SER A 41 -17.34 -4.89 -23.26
CA SER A 41 -17.19 -3.86 -22.23
C SER A 41 -18.53 -3.18 -21.91
N ASP A 42 -19.30 -2.80 -22.93
CA ASP A 42 -20.62 -2.16 -22.75
C ASP A 42 -21.60 -3.09 -22.03
N VAL A 43 -21.61 -4.39 -22.35
CA VAL A 43 -22.43 -5.40 -21.67
C VAL A 43 -22.04 -5.51 -20.19
N ILE A 44 -20.74 -5.55 -19.89
CA ILE A 44 -20.24 -5.61 -18.50
C ILE A 44 -20.74 -4.40 -17.70
N ILE A 45 -20.57 -3.20 -18.24
CA ILE A 45 -20.99 -1.94 -17.60
C ILE A 45 -22.52 -1.90 -17.45
N GLY A 46 -23.27 -2.33 -18.48
CA GLY A 46 -24.73 -2.37 -18.47
C GLY A 46 -25.32 -3.29 -17.38
N HIS A 47 -24.57 -4.30 -16.95
CA HIS A 47 -24.94 -5.17 -15.83
C HIS A 47 -24.33 -4.74 -14.48
N GLY A 48 -23.76 -3.53 -14.39
CA GLY A 48 -23.16 -3.00 -13.17
C GLY A 48 -21.77 -3.57 -12.84
N GLY A 49 -21.18 -4.35 -13.75
CA GLY A 49 -19.82 -4.83 -13.65
C GLY A 49 -18.80 -3.76 -14.07
N GLN A 50 -17.53 -4.03 -13.79
CA GLN A 50 -16.41 -3.19 -14.20
C GLN A 50 -15.25 -4.07 -14.69
N ILE A 51 -14.44 -3.52 -15.59
CA ILE A 51 -13.20 -4.17 -16.00
C ILE A 51 -12.23 -4.15 -14.83
N ALA A 52 -11.68 -5.32 -14.49
CA ALA A 52 -10.77 -5.46 -13.37
C ALA A 52 -9.40 -4.84 -13.69
N PHE A 53 -8.91 -4.04 -12.76
CA PHE A 53 -7.51 -3.62 -12.69
C PHE A 53 -6.80 -4.43 -11.59
N PRO A 54 -5.47 -4.57 -11.65
CA PRO A 54 -4.72 -5.12 -10.53
C PRO A 54 -5.03 -4.35 -9.24
N THR A 55 -5.49 -5.06 -8.21
CA THR A 55 -5.82 -4.47 -6.90
C THR A 55 -4.97 -5.08 -5.81
N GLN A 56 -4.71 -4.29 -4.78
CA GLN A 56 -3.99 -4.70 -3.59
C GLN A 56 -4.65 -4.06 -2.36
N THR A 57 -4.67 -4.81 -1.26
CA THR A 57 -5.11 -4.29 0.03
C THR A 57 -3.89 -3.84 0.81
N LEU A 58 -3.79 -2.54 1.10
CA LEU A 58 -2.70 -1.97 1.90
C LEU A 58 -3.09 -1.92 3.37
N TYR A 59 -2.28 -2.53 4.23
CA TYR A 59 -2.40 -2.42 5.68
C TYR A 59 -1.46 -1.31 6.18
N ILE A 60 -2.02 -0.24 6.77
CA ILE A 60 -1.25 0.91 7.27
C ILE A 60 -1.19 0.82 8.79
N ASN A 61 0.02 0.86 9.34
CA ASN A 61 0.26 0.92 10.79
C ASN A 61 0.30 2.40 11.24
N ASP A 62 -0.25 2.66 12.43
CA ASP A 62 -0.44 4.01 12.98
C ASP A 62 0.87 4.74 13.33
N GLU A 63 2.00 4.02 13.28
CA GLU A 63 3.36 4.53 13.55
C GLU A 63 3.86 5.50 12.46
N THR A 64 3.14 5.59 11.34
CA THR A 64 3.50 6.42 10.17
C THR A 64 2.84 7.80 10.20
N ARG A 65 2.36 8.26 11.36
CA ARG A 65 1.90 9.64 11.54
C ARG A 65 3.11 10.57 11.44
N ILE A 66 3.25 11.18 10.27
CA ILE A 66 4.23 12.23 9.98
C ILE A 66 4.04 13.31 11.05
N SER A 67 5.12 13.63 11.77
CA SER A 67 5.12 14.70 12.78
C SER A 67 4.61 15.99 12.15
N GLU A 68 3.53 16.53 12.70
CA GLU A 68 3.06 17.87 12.38
C GLU A 68 4.20 18.84 12.75
N HIS A 69 4.76 19.53 11.76
CA HIS A 69 5.66 20.66 12.01
C HIS A 69 4.77 21.83 12.44
N GLU A 70 4.66 22.05 13.75
CA GLU A 70 4.20 23.32 14.30
C GLU A 70 5.34 24.33 14.11
N ASP A 71 5.25 25.15 13.06
CA ASP A 71 6.03 26.38 12.94
C ASP A 71 5.44 27.40 13.93
N ASP A 72 5.90 27.36 15.18
CA ASP A 72 5.66 28.41 16.17
C ASP A 72 6.36 29.70 15.70
N LEU A 73 5.62 30.56 15.00
CA LEU A 73 6.02 31.94 14.80
C LEU A 73 5.81 32.69 16.12
N ASP A 74 6.90 32.87 16.87
CA ASP A 74 6.99 33.78 18.01
C ASP A 74 6.61 35.21 17.57
N GLU A 75 5.39 35.63 17.90
CA GLU A 75 4.98 37.04 17.85
C GLU A 75 5.06 37.64 19.26
N GLN A 76 6.28 38.02 19.66
CA GLN A 76 6.51 38.89 20.81
C GLN A 76 6.18 40.34 20.45
N ALA A 77 5.00 40.81 20.87
CA ALA A 77 4.65 42.21 21.09
C ALA A 77 3.21 42.24 21.66
N GLU A 78 2.81 42.93 22.72
CA GLU A 78 3.42 43.98 23.54
C GLU A 78 2.52 44.21 24.78
N SER A 79 3.12 44.84 25.80
CA SER A 79 2.49 45.63 26.87
C SER A 79 1.77 44.85 28.00
N GLY A 80 1.95 45.15 29.28
CA GLY A 80 2.65 46.23 29.96
C GLY A 80 2.01 46.42 31.34
N GLY A 81 2.83 46.67 32.36
CA GLY A 81 2.40 47.42 33.54
C GLY A 81 2.10 46.64 34.82
N GLY A 82 3.10 46.59 35.72
CA GLY A 82 2.96 47.19 37.06
C GLY A 82 2.53 46.30 38.22
N GLY A 83 3.34 46.35 39.29
CA GLY A 83 2.85 46.22 40.67
C GLY A 83 3.37 45.01 41.43
N ALA A 84 4.29 45.26 42.36
CA ALA A 84 4.86 44.31 43.28
C ALA A 84 3.85 43.81 44.32
N GLU A 85 3.89 42.53 44.68
CA GLU A 85 3.80 42.11 46.08
C GLU A 85 4.29 40.66 46.28
N ALA A 86 4.96 40.46 47.41
CA ALA A 86 5.79 39.32 47.73
C ALA A 86 5.01 38.10 48.23
N ARG A 87 5.49 36.89 47.90
CA ARG A 87 5.41 35.72 48.80
C ARG A 87 6.42 34.62 48.40
N ALA A 88 7.09 34.09 49.42
CA ALA A 88 8.33 33.30 49.41
C ALA A 88 8.25 31.89 48.76
N PRO A 89 9.40 31.23 48.45
CA PRO A 89 9.44 29.95 47.75
C PRO A 89 9.29 28.78 48.73
N GLN A 90 8.49 27.77 48.35
CA GLN A 90 8.52 26.47 49.03
C GLN A 90 9.47 25.51 48.31
N VAL A 91 10.59 25.26 48.99
CA VAL A 91 11.49 24.13 48.81
C VAL A 91 10.84 22.86 49.37
N ASN A 92 10.80 21.81 48.56
CA ASN A 92 11.01 20.41 48.95
C ASN A 92 11.22 19.63 47.64
N GLY A 93 12.34 18.98 47.34
CA GLY A 93 13.27 18.31 48.23
C GLY A 93 13.02 16.81 48.21
N SER A 94 13.38 16.12 47.13
CA SER A 94 13.97 14.77 47.23
C SER A 94 14.57 14.31 45.91
N ARG A 95 15.84 13.94 46.04
CA ARG A 95 16.85 13.61 45.05
C ARG A 95 16.96 12.10 44.93
N ALA A 96 17.28 11.64 43.72
CA ALA A 96 17.91 10.35 43.36
C ALA A 96 17.03 9.10 43.55
N LYS A 97 17.11 8.07 42.70
CA LYS A 97 18.35 7.41 42.28
C LYS A 97 18.13 6.64 40.97
N ARG A 98 19.04 6.85 40.02
CA ARG A 98 19.29 6.00 38.84
C ARG A 98 19.78 4.62 39.28
N GLU A 99 19.49 3.57 38.51
CA GLU A 99 20.40 2.41 38.29
C GLU A 99 19.86 1.49 37.17
N PRO A 100 20.68 0.60 36.56
CA PRO A 100 20.98 0.71 35.13
C PRO A 100 20.66 -0.56 34.31
N SER A 101 20.80 -0.37 33.00
CA SER A 101 20.92 -1.33 31.89
C SER A 101 21.42 -2.75 32.24
N ARG A 102 20.69 -3.76 31.73
CA ARG A 102 21.25 -5.06 31.34
C ARG A 102 21.15 -5.23 29.83
N ARG A 103 22.29 -5.09 29.16
CA ARG A 103 22.57 -5.79 27.90
C ARG A 103 22.81 -7.26 28.21
N LYS A 104 22.30 -8.15 27.37
CA LYS A 104 22.95 -9.43 27.09
C LYS A 104 22.88 -9.65 25.57
N ASP A 105 24.04 -9.44 24.97
CA ASP A 105 24.42 -9.97 23.68
C ASP A 105 24.46 -11.51 23.78
N THR A 106 23.88 -12.23 22.81
CA THR A 106 24.61 -13.30 22.11
C THR A 106 23.94 -13.70 20.80
N GLN A 107 24.76 -13.59 19.76
CA GLN A 107 24.73 -14.12 18.40
C GLN A 107 24.46 -15.64 18.30
N ALA A 108 23.69 -16.07 17.29
CA ALA A 108 23.91 -17.31 16.52
C ALA A 108 22.84 -17.50 15.42
N GLY A 109 23.28 -17.70 14.17
CA GLY A 109 22.49 -18.47 13.20
C GLY A 109 22.25 -17.86 11.81
N ASP A 110 23.28 -17.32 11.16
CA ASP A 110 23.36 -17.31 9.69
C ASP A 110 23.93 -18.66 9.23
N VAL A 111 23.18 -19.39 8.41
CA VAL A 111 23.56 -20.43 7.42
C VAL A 111 22.25 -21.04 6.90
N GLY A 112 21.95 -21.15 5.62
CA GLY A 112 22.63 -20.84 4.38
C GLY A 112 21.74 -21.38 3.27
N GLU A 113 21.58 -20.59 2.21
CA GLU A 113 20.97 -21.03 0.95
C GLU A 113 21.75 -22.24 0.40
N GLN A 114 21.05 -23.31 0.05
CA GLN A 114 21.63 -24.40 -0.73
C GLN A 114 20.78 -24.68 -1.97
N SER A 115 21.50 -24.63 -3.08
CA SER A 115 21.12 -24.74 -4.47
C SER A 115 20.28 -25.96 -4.80
N LEU A 116 19.23 -25.77 -5.58
CA LEU A 116 18.61 -26.84 -6.36
C LEU A 116 19.46 -27.06 -7.63
N ASP A 117 20.15 -28.19 -7.61
CA ASP A 117 20.86 -28.84 -8.70
C ASP A 117 19.90 -29.10 -9.87
N ALA A 118 20.08 -28.38 -10.97
CA ALA A 118 19.37 -28.63 -12.22
C ALA A 118 20.15 -29.68 -13.01
N GLY A 119 19.63 -30.91 -13.00
CA GLY A 119 20.14 -32.00 -13.82
C GLY A 119 19.95 -31.70 -15.31
N ASP A 120 21.05 -31.73 -16.05
CA ASP A 120 21.08 -31.96 -17.49
C ASP A 120 20.59 -33.39 -17.79
N GLY A 121 19.65 -33.52 -18.72
CA GLY A 121 19.16 -34.78 -19.23
C GLY A 121 18.79 -34.67 -20.70
N ASP A 122 19.72 -35.17 -21.53
CA ASP A 122 19.65 -35.65 -22.94
C ASP A 122 18.53 -35.16 -23.87
#